data_AF-A0A966PQZ7-F1
#
_entry.id   AF-A0A966PQZ7-F1
#
_cell.length_a   1.000
_cell.length_b   1.000
_cell.length_c   1.000
_cell.angle_alpha   90.00
_cell.angle_beta   90.00
_cell.angle_gamma   90.00
#
_symmetry.space_group_name_H-M   'P 1'
#
loop_
_entity.id
_entity.type
_entity.pdbx_description
1 polymer ?
#
loop_
_entity_poly.entity_id
_entity_poly.type
_entity_poly.pdbx_seq_one_letter_code
_entity_poly.pdbx_strand_id
1 'polypeptide(L)'
;LERYGVGCELWSATSYKLLREQALEIERWNRLHPEQEQRRPLVTELLDGGSGPVVAVSDFMRIVPEQVARFVPSRSFTPLGTDGMGRSDTRTALRRHFEIDAPHIIVAVLHELSLAGEIKSEVVSEAIKRHGIDPEIAFALHQ
;
A
#
# COMPACT_ATOMS: atom_id res chain seq x y z
N LEU A 1 7.03 -6.19 12.01
CA LEU A 1 7.32 -7.22 10.99
C LEU A 1 8.42 -8.17 11.43
N GLU A 2 9.49 -7.69 12.10
CA GLU A 2 10.57 -8.51 12.67
C GLU A 2 10.08 -9.73 13.48
N ARG A 3 9.08 -9.55 14.34
CA ARG A 3 8.42 -10.65 15.10
C ARG A 3 7.93 -11.81 14.22
N TYR A 4 7.57 -11.52 12.98
CA TYR A 4 7.04 -12.47 12.02
C TYR A 4 8.12 -12.97 11.04
N GLY A 5 9.39 -12.60 11.27
CA GLY A 5 10.49 -12.96 10.37
C GLY A 5 10.45 -12.24 9.02
N VAL A 6 9.68 -11.15 8.91
CA VAL A 6 9.48 -10.41 7.66
C VAL A 6 10.39 -9.18 7.65
N GLY A 7 11.32 -9.14 6.69
CA GLY A 7 12.10 -7.94 6.37
C GLY A 7 11.26 -6.92 5.60
N CYS A 8 11.61 -5.64 5.71
CA CYS A 8 10.92 -4.58 4.98
C CYS A 8 11.86 -3.45 4.57
N GLU A 9 11.56 -2.85 3.42
CA GLU A 9 12.12 -1.59 2.96
C GLU A 9 11.10 -0.48 3.16
N LEU A 10 11.53 0.68 3.63
CA LEU A 10 10.66 1.83 3.89
C LEU A 10 10.93 2.94 2.89
N TRP A 11 9.87 3.41 2.24
CA TRP A 11 9.91 4.47 1.25
C TRP A 11 9.07 5.67 1.70
N SER A 12 9.59 6.87 1.48
CA SER A 12 8.84 8.12 1.72
C SER A 12 8.33 8.67 0.39
N ALA A 13 7.04 8.50 0.11
CA ALA A 13 6.38 9.10 -1.04
C ALA A 13 6.00 10.56 -0.74
N THR A 14 6.92 11.49 -1.00
CA THR A 14 6.69 12.93 -0.75
C THR A 14 5.55 13.52 -1.58
N SER A 15 5.30 12.96 -2.77
CA SER A 15 4.16 13.33 -3.61
C SER A 15 3.78 12.21 -4.57
N TYR A 16 2.67 11.52 -4.31
CA TYR A 16 2.08 10.56 -5.25
C TYR A 16 1.70 11.20 -6.58
N LYS A 17 1.23 12.47 -6.55
CA LYS A 17 0.87 13.24 -7.74
C LYS A 17 2.07 13.42 -8.67
N LEU A 18 3.22 13.85 -8.15
CA LEU A 18 4.41 14.09 -8.99
C LEU A 18 4.95 12.78 -9.57
N LEU A 19 4.96 11.69 -8.78
CA LEU A 19 5.33 10.37 -9.27
C LEU A 19 4.40 9.91 -10.42
N ARG A 20 3.09 10.14 -10.26
CA ARG A 20 2.10 9.84 -11.28
C ARG A 20 2.30 10.66 -12.55
N GLU A 21 2.48 11.98 -12.42
CA GLU A 21 2.67 12.90 -13.56
C GLU A 21 3.91 12.54 -14.37
N GLN A 22 5.03 12.27 -13.69
CA GLN A 22 6.25 11.80 -14.34
C GLN A 22 6.04 10.46 -15.07
N ALA A 23 5.37 9.50 -14.42
CA ALA A 23 5.10 8.19 -15.02
C ALA A 23 4.21 8.31 -16.28
N LEU A 24 3.22 9.21 -16.28
CA LEU A 24 2.39 9.50 -17.45
C LEU A 24 3.18 10.14 -18.59
N GLU A 25 4.08 11.07 -18.28
CA GLU A 25 4.93 11.70 -19.28
C GLU A 25 5.82 10.66 -19.97
N ILE A 26 6.41 9.77 -19.19
CA ILE A 26 7.24 8.66 -19.69
C ILE A 26 6.40 7.68 -20.52
N GLU A 27 5.23 7.28 -20.04
CA GLU A 27 4.32 6.39 -20.78
C GLU A 27 3.94 7.01 -22.14
N ARG A 28 3.57 8.30 -22.16
CA ARG A 28 3.27 9.03 -23.39
C ARG A 28 4.49 9.08 -24.31
N TRP A 29 5.67 9.36 -23.76
CA TRP A 29 6.90 9.43 -24.54
C TRP A 29 7.23 8.08 -25.18
N ASN A 30 7.21 6.98 -24.41
CA ASN A 30 7.46 5.62 -24.92
C ASN A 30 6.47 5.25 -26.03
N ARG A 31 5.18 5.58 -25.86
CA ARG A 31 4.15 5.35 -26.90
C ARG A 31 4.43 6.08 -28.20
N LEU A 32 5.07 7.26 -28.14
CA LEU A 32 5.38 8.09 -29.31
C LEU A 32 6.80 7.86 -29.87
N HIS A 33 7.62 7.04 -29.22
CA HIS A 33 8.99 6.71 -29.63
C HIS A 33 9.23 5.20 -29.57
N PRO A 34 8.49 4.39 -30.35
CA PRO A 34 8.52 2.93 -30.23
C PRO A 34 9.85 2.28 -30.62
N GLU A 35 10.67 2.95 -31.42
CA GLU A 35 11.99 2.46 -31.86
C GLU A 35 13.13 2.86 -30.91
N GLN A 36 12.84 3.70 -29.91
CA GLN A 36 13.84 4.12 -28.92
C GLN A 36 13.78 3.21 -27.69
N GLU A 37 14.88 3.20 -26.94
CA GLU A 37 14.92 2.51 -25.64
C GLU A 37 13.84 3.09 -24.71
N GLN A 38 13.03 2.20 -24.14
CA GLN A 38 11.92 2.61 -23.28
C GLN A 38 12.44 3.22 -21.99
N ARG A 39 11.96 4.41 -21.67
CA ARG A 39 12.22 5.08 -20.40
C ARG A 39 11.41 4.41 -19.30
N ARG A 40 11.94 4.42 -18.07
CA ARG A 40 11.29 3.84 -16.90
C ARG A 40 10.84 4.94 -15.94
N PRO A 41 9.59 4.90 -15.44
CA PRO A 41 9.17 5.81 -14.38
C PRO A 41 9.99 5.65 -13.09
N LEU A 42 10.24 6.73 -12.36
CA LEU A 42 11.00 6.68 -11.09
C LEU A 42 10.36 5.72 -10.09
N VAL A 43 9.03 5.74 -9.96
CA VAL A 43 8.32 4.83 -9.05
C VAL A 43 8.54 3.36 -9.42
N THR A 44 8.67 3.06 -10.72
CA THR A 44 9.03 1.71 -11.19
C THR A 44 10.46 1.40 -10.78
N GLU A 45 11.42 2.28 -11.11
CA GLU A 45 12.84 2.07 -10.79
C GLU A 45 13.10 1.84 -9.30
N LEU A 46 12.45 2.61 -8.43
CA LEU A 46 12.63 2.51 -6.98
C LEU A 46 12.08 1.21 -6.40
N LEU A 47 10.98 0.69 -6.96
CA LEU A 47 10.25 -0.44 -6.36
C LEU A 47 10.48 -1.78 -7.06
N ASP A 48 11.14 -1.80 -8.22
CA ASP A 48 11.36 -3.02 -9.02
C ASP A 48 12.34 -4.01 -8.39
N GLY A 49 13.22 -3.55 -7.49
CA GLY A 49 14.23 -4.41 -6.86
C GLY A 49 13.71 -5.36 -5.77
N GLY A 50 12.47 -5.15 -5.29
CA GLY A 50 11.90 -5.95 -4.20
C GLY A 50 11.03 -7.10 -4.68
N SER A 51 11.05 -8.23 -3.97
CA SER A 51 10.22 -9.41 -4.26
C SER A 51 8.92 -9.47 -3.46
N GLY A 52 8.84 -8.77 -2.32
CA GLY A 52 7.66 -8.79 -1.45
C GLY A 52 6.52 -7.90 -1.93
N PRO A 53 5.35 -7.93 -1.28
CA PRO A 53 4.25 -7.01 -1.59
C PRO A 53 4.60 -5.55 -1.29
N VAL A 54 3.89 -4.61 -1.90
CA VAL A 54 3.95 -3.18 -1.57
C VAL A 54 2.67 -2.80 -0.82
N VAL A 55 2.81 -2.32 0.42
CA VAL A 55 1.70 -1.73 1.18
C VAL A 55 1.92 -0.22 1.26
N ALA A 56 1.06 0.55 0.59
CA ALA A 56 1.17 2.01 0.52
C ALA A 56 0.13 2.65 1.44
N VAL A 57 0.56 3.53 2.34
CA VAL A 57 -0.31 4.14 3.37
C VAL A 57 -0.39 5.64 3.18
N SER A 58 -1.57 6.21 3.34
CA SER A 58 -1.81 7.65 3.26
C SER A 58 -2.80 8.10 4.33
N ASP A 59 -2.63 9.34 4.86
CA ASP A 59 -3.67 10.04 5.64
C ASP A 59 -4.74 10.66 4.69
N PHE A 60 -4.74 10.28 3.39
CA PHE A 60 -5.78 10.55 2.39
C PHE A 60 -6.46 9.24 1.98
N MET A 61 -7.53 9.34 1.19
CA MET A 61 -8.21 8.19 0.55
C MET A 61 -7.24 7.30 -0.24
N ARG A 62 -7.56 6.00 -0.34
CA ARG A 62 -6.80 4.98 -1.09
C ARG A 62 -6.53 5.39 -2.54
N ILE A 63 -7.42 6.16 -3.16
CA ILE A 63 -7.23 6.69 -4.51
C ILE A 63 -5.93 7.49 -4.70
N VAL A 64 -5.37 8.07 -3.62
CA VAL A 64 -4.11 8.84 -3.70
C VAL A 64 -2.91 7.92 -3.97
N PRO A 65 -2.59 6.91 -3.13
CA PRO A 65 -1.54 5.95 -3.46
C PRO A 65 -1.86 5.08 -4.69
N GLU A 66 -3.14 4.80 -4.98
CA GLU A 66 -3.54 4.02 -6.18
C GLU A 66 -3.09 4.66 -7.50
N GLN A 67 -2.87 5.98 -7.52
CA GLN A 67 -2.39 6.71 -8.70
C GLN A 67 -1.12 6.14 -9.32
N VAL A 68 -0.27 5.50 -8.51
CA VAL A 68 1.01 4.95 -8.97
C VAL A 68 1.02 3.43 -9.10
N ALA A 69 -0.02 2.73 -8.61
CA ALA A 69 -0.04 1.27 -8.51
C ALA A 69 0.23 0.57 -9.85
N ARG A 70 -0.37 1.06 -10.95
CA ARG A 70 -0.19 0.49 -12.29
C ARG A 70 1.25 0.56 -12.83
N PHE A 71 2.08 1.43 -12.27
CA PHE A 71 3.48 1.57 -12.65
C PHE A 71 4.41 0.66 -11.82
N VAL A 72 3.85 -0.20 -10.97
CA VAL A 72 4.55 -1.24 -10.18
C VAL A 72 3.97 -2.63 -10.53
N PRO A 73 3.99 -3.06 -11.79
CA PRO A 73 3.24 -4.24 -12.23
C PRO A 73 3.85 -5.58 -11.75
N SER A 74 5.11 -5.59 -11.31
CA SER A 74 5.83 -6.81 -10.92
C SER A 74 5.48 -7.30 -9.50
N ARG A 75 4.72 -6.53 -8.72
CA ARG A 75 4.45 -6.79 -7.29
C ARG A 75 2.98 -6.52 -6.98
N SER A 76 2.42 -7.16 -5.95
CA SER A 76 1.12 -6.73 -5.44
C SER A 76 1.25 -5.34 -4.80
N PHE A 77 0.20 -4.53 -4.94
CA PHE A 77 0.16 -3.16 -4.44
C PHE A 77 -1.14 -2.94 -3.68
N THR A 78 -1.05 -2.83 -2.36
CA THR A 78 -2.20 -2.70 -1.46
C THR A 78 -2.22 -1.31 -0.83
N PRO A 79 -3.15 -0.44 -1.26
CA PRO A 79 -3.32 0.90 -0.69
C PRO A 79 -4.14 0.85 0.61
N LEU A 80 -3.67 1.54 1.63
CA LEU A 80 -4.43 1.89 2.83
C LEU A 80 -4.62 3.40 2.88
N GLY A 81 -5.83 3.82 3.23
CA GLY A 81 -6.23 5.22 3.18
C GLY A 81 -7.49 5.48 3.97
N THR A 82 -7.78 6.77 4.16
CA THR A 82 -8.86 7.27 5.02
C THR A 82 -10.14 7.50 4.23
N ASP A 83 -10.63 6.48 3.54
CA ASP A 83 -11.90 6.51 2.83
C ASP A 83 -13.07 6.55 3.82
N GLY A 84 -14.09 7.36 3.52
CA GLY A 84 -15.25 7.57 4.39
C GLY A 84 -15.32 8.97 4.97
N MET A 85 -16.33 9.21 5.81
CA MET A 85 -16.56 10.53 6.40
C MET A 85 -15.68 10.74 7.63
N GLY A 86 -15.18 11.97 7.79
CA GLY A 86 -14.42 12.37 8.98
C GLY A 86 -15.27 12.38 10.24
N ARG A 87 -14.64 12.14 11.38
CA ARG A 87 -15.24 12.27 12.71
C ARG A 87 -14.28 12.93 13.71
N SER A 88 -14.83 13.46 14.79
CA SER A 88 -14.05 14.09 15.86
C SER A 88 -13.56 13.04 16.85
N ASP A 89 -12.25 12.85 16.92
CA ASP A 89 -11.60 11.95 17.88
C ASP A 89 -10.08 12.27 17.95
N THR A 90 -9.34 11.55 18.79
CA THR A 90 -7.88 11.60 18.84
C THR A 90 -7.25 11.03 17.57
N ARG A 91 -6.04 11.49 17.21
CA ARG A 91 -5.31 10.98 16.03
C ARG A 91 -5.13 9.47 16.05
N THR A 92 -4.83 8.90 17.21
CA THR A 92 -4.65 7.45 17.37
C THR A 92 -5.95 6.69 17.09
N ALA A 93 -7.07 7.17 17.64
CA ALA A 93 -8.37 6.55 17.42
C ALA A 93 -8.83 6.69 15.95
N LEU A 94 -8.58 7.85 15.32
CA LEU A 94 -8.90 8.05 13.91
C LEU A 94 -8.09 7.13 12.99
N ARG A 95 -6.78 6.99 13.22
CA ARG A 95 -5.95 6.09 12.41
C ARG A 95 -6.37 4.62 12.54
N ARG A 96 -6.80 4.23 13.73
CA ARG A 96 -7.35 2.89 13.94
C ARG A 96 -8.70 2.71 13.27
N HIS A 97 -9.56 3.73 13.34
CA HIS A 97 -10.87 3.73 12.67
C HIS A 97 -10.76 3.64 11.15
N PHE A 98 -9.82 4.37 10.55
CA PHE A 98 -9.54 4.33 9.11
C PHE A 98 -8.59 3.19 8.72
N GLU A 99 -8.22 2.31 9.65
CA GLU A 99 -7.40 1.12 9.36
C GLU A 99 -6.01 1.45 8.77
N ILE A 100 -5.41 2.57 9.18
CA ILE A 100 -4.09 3.04 8.75
C ILE A 100 -3.05 3.09 9.90
N ASP A 101 -3.37 2.49 11.04
CA ASP A 101 -2.43 2.35 12.16
C ASP A 101 -1.43 1.19 11.93
N ALA A 102 -0.38 1.12 12.76
CA ALA A 102 0.65 0.08 12.62
C ALA A 102 0.10 -1.36 12.66
N PRO A 103 -0.85 -1.71 13.56
CA PRO A 103 -1.56 -2.98 13.51
C PRO A 103 -2.18 -3.34 12.15
N HIS A 104 -2.94 -2.43 11.53
CA HIS A 104 -3.58 -2.70 10.25
C HIS A 104 -2.56 -2.82 9.12
N ILE A 105 -1.49 -2.02 9.15
CA ILE A 105 -0.37 -2.15 8.20
C ILE A 105 0.28 -3.53 8.31
N ILE A 106 0.51 -4.03 9.53
CA ILE A 106 1.06 -5.38 9.75
C ILE A 106 0.13 -6.44 9.16
N VAL A 107 -1.18 -6.36 9.45
CA VAL A 107 -2.14 -7.34 8.93
C VAL A 107 -2.20 -7.30 7.41
N ALA A 108 -2.19 -6.11 6.78
CA ALA A 108 -2.17 -5.97 5.34
C ALA A 108 -0.93 -6.65 4.72
N VAL A 109 0.27 -6.41 5.27
CA VAL A 109 1.50 -7.06 4.80
C VAL A 109 1.43 -8.58 4.93
N LEU A 110 1.00 -9.09 6.08
CA LEU A 110 0.91 -10.53 6.32
C LEU A 110 -0.16 -11.18 5.43
N HIS A 111 -1.28 -10.50 5.19
CA HIS A 111 -2.32 -10.98 4.29
C HIS A 111 -1.78 -11.14 2.85
N GLU A 112 -1.08 -10.14 2.33
CA GLU A 112 -0.47 -10.22 1.00
C GLU A 112 0.57 -11.35 0.89
N LEU A 113 1.41 -11.51 1.92
CA LEU A 113 2.36 -12.64 1.97
C LEU A 113 1.65 -14.00 2.03
N SER A 114 0.50 -14.07 2.70
CA SER A 114 -0.30 -15.29 2.74
C SER A 114 -0.94 -15.61 1.39
N LEU A 115 -1.40 -14.59 0.64
CA LEU A 115 -1.90 -14.77 -0.72
C LEU A 115 -0.81 -15.23 -1.68
N ALA A 116 0.43 -14.76 -1.49
CA ALA A 116 1.60 -15.21 -2.23
C ALA A 116 2.08 -16.62 -1.83
N GLY A 117 1.52 -17.23 -0.78
CA GLY A 117 1.91 -18.55 -0.27
C GLY A 117 3.21 -18.56 0.55
N GLU A 118 3.76 -17.40 0.87
CA GLU A 118 5.01 -17.23 1.63
C GLU A 118 4.82 -17.51 3.13
N ILE A 119 3.60 -17.27 3.63
CA ILE A 119 3.20 -17.59 5.00
C ILE A 119 1.83 -18.24 5.01
N LYS A 120 1.47 -18.86 6.13
CA LYS A 120 0.14 -19.45 6.31
C LYS A 120 -0.87 -18.42 6.83
N SER A 121 -2.14 -18.59 6.48
CA SER A 121 -3.24 -17.68 6.87
C SER A 121 -3.48 -17.66 8.38
N GLU A 122 -3.08 -18.69 9.12
CA GLU A 122 -3.16 -18.71 10.58
C GLU A 122 -2.27 -17.64 11.22
N VAL A 123 -1.16 -17.27 10.58
CA VAL A 123 -0.27 -16.19 11.05
C VAL A 123 -1.00 -14.84 10.99
N VAL A 124 -1.79 -14.61 9.93
CA VAL A 124 -2.62 -13.41 9.79
C VAL A 124 -3.70 -13.38 10.87
N SER A 125 -4.37 -14.52 11.08
CA SER A 125 -5.39 -14.67 12.13
C SER A 125 -4.84 -14.43 13.54
N GLU A 126 -3.62 -14.90 13.81
CA GLU A 126 -2.92 -14.62 15.07
C GLU A 126 -2.61 -13.14 15.23
N ALA A 127 -2.14 -12.48 14.16
CA ALA A 127 -1.84 -11.05 14.19
C ALA A 127 -3.09 -10.19 14.47
N ILE A 128 -4.23 -10.49 13.82
CA ILE A 128 -5.52 -9.82 14.06
C ILE A 128 -5.89 -9.91 15.55
N LYS A 129 -5.89 -11.13 16.12
CA LYS A 129 -6.20 -11.37 17.53
C LYS A 129 -5.22 -10.67 18.46
N ARG A 130 -3.91 -10.79 18.21
CA ARG A 130 -2.85 -10.19 19.02
C ARG A 130 -2.99 -8.68 19.10
N HIS A 131 -3.34 -8.05 17.98
CA HIS A 131 -3.47 -6.60 17.91
C HIS A 131 -4.86 -6.09 18.27
N GLY A 132 -5.79 -6.96 18.68
CA GLY A 132 -7.15 -6.60 19.08
C GLY A 132 -7.92 -5.89 17.96
N ILE A 133 -7.67 -6.26 16.70
CA ILE A 133 -8.42 -5.76 15.55
C ILE A 133 -9.77 -6.46 15.54
N ASP A 134 -10.84 -5.68 15.46
CA ASP A 134 -12.20 -6.20 15.32
C ASP A 134 -12.46 -6.47 13.83
N PRO A 135 -12.57 -7.73 13.40
CA PRO A 135 -12.78 -8.07 11.99
C PRO A 135 -14.19 -7.71 11.48
N GLU A 136 -15.14 -7.46 12.39
CA GLU A 136 -16.53 -7.14 12.06
C GLU A 136 -16.86 -5.65 12.26
N ILE A 137 -15.84 -4.82 12.53
CA ILE A 137 -16.05 -3.38 12.65
C ILE A 137 -16.60 -2.83 11.33
N ALA A 138 -17.62 -1.97 11.43
CA ALA A 138 -18.23 -1.38 10.24
C ALA A 138 -17.18 -0.57 9.47
N PHE A 139 -17.05 -0.87 8.17
CA PHE A 139 -16.09 -0.19 7.31
C PHE A 139 -16.39 1.32 7.22
N ALA A 140 -15.37 2.17 7.37
CA ALA A 140 -15.51 3.63 7.47
C ALA A 140 -16.22 4.26 6.26
N LEU A 141 -16.18 3.63 5.08
CA LEU A 141 -16.88 4.08 3.88
C LEU A 141 -18.42 4.00 4.00
N HIS A 142 -18.93 3.18 4.92
CA HIS A 142 -20.36 2.93 5.10
C HIS A 142 -20.94 3.53 6.39
N GLN A 143 -20.16 4.39 7.07
CA GLN A 143 -20.57 5.10 8.29
C GLN A 143 -21.01 6.53 8.01
#